data_AF-A0A060WWU9-F1
#
_entry.id   AF-A0A060WWU9-F1
#
_cell.length_a   1.000
_cell.length_b   1.000
_cell.length_c   1.000
_cell.angle_alpha   90.00
_cell.angle_beta   90.00
_cell.angle_gamma   90.00
#
_symmetry.space_group_name_H-M   'P 1'
#
loop_
_entity.id
_entity.type
_entity.pdbx_description
1 polymer ?
#
loop_
_entity_poly.entity_id
_entity_poly.type
_entity_poly.pdbx_seq_one_letter_code
_entity_poly.pdbx_strand_id
1 'polypeptide(L)'
;MNLQNIKYILDLGVKGCHLGGGGSGRTLRETVLESSPVLALLNQSFVSSWSLVKELEDMQANKQNPVESQRARLHLENYNFPVEMMVALPNGTIVHHINANYFLDQTSMKPEEEAATFSFSGGFEDPSTATYINFLKEGLEKAKEHLAQ
;
A
#
# COMPACT_ATOMS: atom_id res chain seq x y z
N MET A 1 -7.78 -25.40 -2.42
CA MET A 1 -7.47 -24.08 -3.03
C MET A 1 -5.99 -23.82 -2.74
N ASN A 2 -5.13 -23.78 -3.76
CA ASN A 2 -3.70 -23.61 -3.55
C ASN A 2 -3.42 -22.12 -3.25
N LEU A 3 -3.07 -21.80 -2.00
CA LEU A 3 -2.82 -20.44 -1.50
C LEU A 3 -1.68 -19.72 -2.24
N GLN A 4 -0.90 -20.43 -3.06
CA GLN A 4 0.26 -19.91 -3.79
C GLN A 4 -0.07 -18.93 -4.95
N ASN A 5 -1.34 -18.73 -5.30
CA ASN A 5 -1.75 -17.88 -6.43
C ASN A 5 -2.73 -16.74 -6.08
N ILE A 6 -2.96 -16.47 -4.79
CA ILE A 6 -3.81 -15.33 -4.39
C ILE A 6 -2.96 -14.06 -4.49
N LYS A 7 -3.25 -13.22 -5.48
CA LYS A 7 -2.67 -11.88 -5.56
C LYS A 7 -3.51 -10.90 -4.73
N TYR A 8 -2.88 -10.20 -3.80
CA TYR A 8 -3.53 -9.19 -2.94
C TYR A 8 -3.58 -7.84 -3.65
N ILE A 9 -4.63 -7.06 -3.43
CA ILE A 9 -4.76 -5.75 -4.05
C ILE A 9 -3.98 -4.75 -3.20
N LEU A 10 -2.99 -4.09 -3.80
CA LEU A 10 -2.38 -2.90 -3.24
C LEU A 10 -3.05 -1.68 -3.87
N ASP A 11 -3.91 -0.99 -3.13
CA ASP A 11 -4.59 0.21 -3.61
C ASP A 11 -3.97 1.47 -3.01
N LEU A 12 -3.74 2.46 -3.87
CA LEU A 12 -3.28 3.78 -3.49
C LEU A 12 -4.40 4.79 -3.73
N GLY A 13 -5.10 5.13 -2.64
CA GLY A 13 -6.19 6.09 -2.65
C GLY A 13 -5.64 7.51 -2.71
N VAL A 14 -6.10 8.33 -3.67
CA VAL A 14 -5.73 9.76 -3.74
C VAL A 14 -6.99 10.60 -3.91
N LYS A 15 -7.13 11.66 -3.10
CA LYS A 15 -8.14 12.69 -3.34
C LYS A 15 -7.60 13.68 -4.36
N GLY A 16 -8.22 13.74 -5.55
CA GLY A 16 -7.83 14.66 -6.61
C GLY A 16 -7.94 16.12 -6.14
N CYS A 17 -6.80 16.74 -5.82
CA CYS A 17 -6.73 18.16 -5.53
C CYS A 17 -6.65 18.93 -6.86
N HIS A 18 -7.64 19.79 -7.15
CA HIS A 18 -7.51 20.84 -8.16
C HIS A 18 -6.55 21.92 -7.64
N LEU A 19 -5.24 21.68 -7.68
CA LEU A 19 -4.23 22.69 -7.35
C LEU A 19 -3.13 22.66 -8.39
N GLY A 20 -3.15 23.68 -9.27
CA GLY A 20 -1.96 24.08 -10.00
C GLY A 20 -0.89 24.58 -9.03
N GLY A 21 0.35 24.14 -9.23
CA GLY A 21 1.49 24.59 -8.44
C GLY A 21 2.54 23.49 -8.32
N GLY A 22 3.64 23.65 -9.06
CA GLY A 22 4.78 22.73 -9.02
C GLY A 22 5.39 22.66 -7.62
N GLY A 23 5.23 21.52 -6.97
CA GLY A 23 6.06 21.08 -5.85
C GLY A 23 7.02 20.01 -6.38
N SER A 24 8.29 20.13 -6.03
CA SER A 24 9.39 19.21 -6.37
C SER A 24 9.10 17.78 -5.89
N GLY A 25 8.30 17.02 -6.64
CA GLY A 25 7.80 15.71 -6.26
C GLY A 25 8.70 14.60 -6.76
N ARG A 26 9.76 14.27 -6.00
CA ARG A 26 10.24 12.88 -5.99
C ARG A 26 9.15 12.06 -5.33
N THR A 27 8.23 11.55 -6.15
CA THR A 27 7.12 10.73 -5.67
C THR A 27 7.66 9.37 -5.22
N LEU A 28 6.99 8.69 -4.28
CA LEU A 28 7.29 7.30 -3.86
C LEU A 28 7.53 6.36 -5.06
N ARG A 29 6.94 6.72 -6.20
CA ARG A 29 7.00 6.05 -7.49
C ARG A 29 8.39 5.96 -8.12
N GLU A 30 9.27 6.94 -7.88
CA GLU A 30 10.52 7.08 -8.65
C GLU A 30 11.76 6.50 -7.96
N THR A 31 11.67 6.08 -6.70
CA THR A 31 12.84 5.55 -5.95
C THR A 31 12.52 4.26 -5.22
N VAL A 32 11.38 4.19 -4.52
CA VAL A 32 11.01 3.00 -3.74
C VAL A 32 10.41 1.91 -4.63
N LEU A 33 9.52 2.28 -5.56
CA LEU A 33 8.87 1.31 -6.45
C LEU A 33 9.78 0.78 -7.57
N GLU A 34 10.91 1.43 -7.85
CA GLU A 34 11.91 0.92 -8.82
C GLU A 34 12.90 -0.06 -8.18
N SER A 35 12.88 -0.20 -6.86
CA SER A 35 13.73 -1.14 -6.15
C SER A 35 13.43 -2.59 -6.58
N SER A 36 14.46 -3.29 -7.06
CA SER A 36 14.35 -4.68 -7.51
C SER A 36 13.68 -5.63 -6.50
N PRO A 37 13.98 -5.60 -5.19
CA PRO A 37 13.27 -6.44 -4.20
C PRO A 37 11.79 -6.07 -4.04
N VAL A 38 11.44 -4.79 -4.11
CA VAL A 38 10.04 -4.33 -4.05
C VAL A 38 9.26 -4.84 -5.26
N LEU A 39 9.81 -4.65 -6.46
CA LEU A 39 9.19 -5.13 -7.71
C LEU A 39 9.02 -6.65 -7.72
N ALA A 40 10.01 -7.39 -7.23
CA ALA A 40 9.92 -8.85 -7.14
C ALA A 40 8.76 -9.29 -6.23
N LEU A 41 8.63 -8.67 -5.05
CA LEU A 41 7.57 -8.99 -4.10
C LEU A 41 6.18 -8.60 -4.64
N LEU A 42 6.06 -7.42 -5.25
CA LEU A 42 4.81 -6.97 -5.88
C LEU A 42 4.38 -7.92 -6.99
N ASN A 43 5.27 -8.29 -7.90
CA ASN A 43 4.94 -9.17 -9.02
C ASN A 43 4.53 -10.58 -8.56
N GLN A 44 5.19 -11.08 -7.51
CA GLN A 44 4.93 -12.40 -6.96
C GLN A 44 3.57 -12.48 -6.26
N SER A 45 3.22 -11.48 -5.45
CA SER A 45 2.16 -11.63 -4.45
C SER A 45 1.04 -10.59 -4.56
N PHE A 46 1.16 -9.56 -5.39
CA PHE A 46 0.21 -8.45 -5.44
C PHE A 46 -0.32 -8.14 -6.85
N VAL A 47 -1.52 -7.57 -6.90
CA VAL A 47 -2.02 -6.74 -8.01
C VAL A 47 -2.01 -5.31 -7.50
N SER A 48 -1.24 -4.44 -8.14
CA SER A 48 -1.19 -3.02 -7.77
C SER A 48 -2.24 -2.23 -8.56
N SER A 49 -3.04 -1.43 -7.85
CA SER A 49 -4.02 -0.50 -8.41
C SER A 49 -3.86 0.90 -7.82
N TRP A 50 -4.42 1.88 -8.51
CA TRP A 50 -4.57 3.25 -8.04
C TRP A 50 -6.02 3.63 -8.24
N SER A 51 -6.62 4.20 -7.19
CA SER A 51 -8.03 4.59 -7.21
C SER A 51 -8.16 6.03 -6.77
N LEU A 52 -8.93 6.82 -7.51
CA LEU A 52 -9.32 8.14 -7.03
C LEU A 52 -10.47 7.99 -6.02
N VAL A 53 -10.42 8.77 -4.94
CA VAL A 53 -11.52 8.78 -3.95
C VAL A 53 -12.87 9.03 -4.63
N LYS A 54 -12.89 9.89 -5.65
CA LYS A 54 -14.11 10.18 -6.41
C LYS A 54 -14.64 8.97 -7.19
N GLU A 55 -13.75 8.16 -7.77
CA GLU A 55 -14.14 6.94 -8.49
C GLU A 55 -14.70 5.90 -7.53
N LEU A 56 -14.12 5.78 -6.33
CA LEU A 56 -14.64 4.91 -5.27
C LEU A 56 -16.00 5.39 -4.76
N GLU A 57 -16.20 6.70 -4.58
CA GLU A 57 -17.51 7.28 -4.21
C GLU A 57 -18.58 6.98 -5.28
N ASP A 58 -18.25 7.15 -6.56
CA ASP A 58 -19.17 6.88 -7.67
C ASP A 58 -19.48 5.38 -7.79
N MET A 59 -18.49 4.51 -7.57
CA MET A 59 -18.66 3.06 -7.52
C MET A 59 -19.51 2.61 -6.32
N GLN A 60 -19.30 3.21 -5.15
CA GLN A 60 -20.13 2.97 -3.96
C GLN A 60 -21.59 3.36 -4.21
N ALA A 61 -21.84 4.47 -4.90
CA ALA A 61 -23.20 4.93 -5.22
C ALA A 61 -23.90 4.06 -6.29
N ASN A 62 -23.16 3.22 -7.03
CA ASN A 62 -23.71 2.40 -8.11
C ASN A 62 -24.47 1.17 -7.58
N LYS A 63 -25.81 1.30 -7.51
CA LYS A 63 -26.70 0.22 -7.08
C LYS A 63 -26.80 -0.96 -8.04
N GLN A 64 -26.31 -0.84 -9.27
CA GLN A 64 -26.36 -1.93 -10.25
C GLN A 64 -25.29 -2.99 -10.00
N ASN A 65 -24.23 -2.66 -9.26
CA ASN A 65 -23.17 -3.60 -8.91
C ASN A 65 -22.92 -3.60 -7.40
N PRO A 66 -23.70 -4.38 -6.63
CA PRO A 66 -23.61 -4.37 -5.17
C PRO A 66 -22.27 -4.91 -4.64
N VAL A 67 -21.59 -5.77 -5.41
CA VAL A 67 -20.28 -6.31 -5.03
C VAL A 67 -19.22 -5.21 -5.10
N GLU A 68 -19.14 -4.50 -6.23
CA GLU A 68 -18.17 -3.41 -6.37
C GLU A 68 -18.50 -2.22 -5.47
N SER A 69 -19.79 -1.92 -5.27
CA SER A 69 -20.24 -0.90 -4.31
C SER A 69 -19.77 -1.23 -2.89
N GLN A 70 -19.87 -2.49 -2.47
CA GLN A 70 -19.40 -2.94 -1.17
C GLN A 70 -17.86 -2.88 -1.06
N ARG A 71 -17.12 -3.25 -2.10
CA ARG A 71 -15.65 -3.15 -2.12
C ARG A 71 -15.20 -1.70 -2.00
N ALA A 72 -15.80 -0.80 -2.79
CA ALA A 72 -15.51 0.62 -2.75
C ALA A 72 -15.79 1.22 -1.36
N ARG A 73 -16.90 0.82 -0.72
CA ARG A 73 -17.19 1.20 0.66
C ARG A 73 -16.09 0.80 1.63
N LEU A 74 -15.61 -0.44 1.57
CA LEU A 74 -14.55 -0.93 2.47
C LEU A 74 -13.23 -0.16 2.29
N HIS A 75 -12.90 0.25 1.06
CA HIS A 75 -11.73 1.08 0.79
C HIS A 75 -11.91 2.50 1.34
N LEU A 76 -13.07 3.11 1.12
CA LEU A 76 -13.38 4.45 1.64
C LEU A 76 -13.40 4.51 3.18
N GLU A 77 -13.86 3.44 3.85
CA GLU A 77 -13.87 3.36 5.33
C GLU A 77 -12.46 3.40 5.95
N ASN A 78 -11.44 2.93 5.23
CA ASN A 78 -10.05 2.90 5.69
C ASN A 78 -9.20 4.04 5.12
N TYR A 79 -9.75 4.85 4.23
CA TYR A 79 -9.01 5.93 3.59
C TYR A 79 -8.82 7.12 4.54
N ASN A 80 -7.57 7.56 4.68
CA ASN A 80 -7.23 8.82 5.33
C ASN A 80 -6.48 9.75 4.37
N PHE A 81 -6.88 11.02 4.35
CA PHE A 81 -6.32 12.02 3.44
C PHE A 81 -4.84 12.33 3.78
N PRO A 82 -3.96 12.64 2.80
CA PRO A 82 -4.20 12.81 1.36
C PRO A 82 -4.00 11.57 0.50
N VAL A 83 -3.19 10.62 0.98
CA VAL A 83 -2.87 9.39 0.27
C VAL A 83 -2.76 8.27 1.29
N GLU A 84 -3.41 7.15 1.00
CA GLU A 84 -3.41 5.95 1.82
C GLU A 84 -3.02 4.75 0.96
N MET A 85 -2.07 3.94 1.43
CA MET A 85 -1.70 2.66 0.85
C MET A 85 -2.46 1.56 1.57
N MET A 86 -3.12 0.66 0.85
CA MET A 86 -3.92 -0.42 1.46
C MET A 86 -3.59 -1.77 0.83
N VAL A 87 -3.51 -2.80 1.66
CA VAL A 87 -3.50 -4.20 1.24
C VAL A 87 -4.90 -4.77 1.48
N ALA A 88 -5.50 -5.28 0.42
CA ALA A 88 -6.85 -5.85 0.44
C ALA A 88 -6.89 -7.29 -0.08
N LEU A 89 -7.79 -8.08 0.49
CA LEU A 89 -8.19 -9.37 -0.03
C LEU A 89 -9.05 -9.20 -1.31
N PRO A 90 -9.18 -10.23 -2.16
CA PRO A 90 -10.00 -10.14 -3.38
C PRO A 90 -11.49 -9.82 -3.15
N ASN A 91 -12.01 -9.99 -1.93
CA ASN A 91 -13.37 -9.61 -1.56
C ASN A 91 -13.49 -8.13 -1.16
N GLY A 92 -12.38 -7.38 -1.11
CA GLY A 92 -12.31 -5.97 -0.72
C GLY A 92 -12.03 -5.72 0.76
N THR A 93 -11.88 -6.75 1.59
CA THR A 93 -11.49 -6.57 3.00
C THR A 93 -10.08 -5.99 3.08
N ILE A 94 -9.94 -4.82 3.71
CA ILE A 94 -8.64 -4.21 4.00
C ILE A 94 -8.03 -4.94 5.20
N VAL A 95 -6.82 -5.47 5.02
CA VAL A 95 -6.10 -6.22 6.06
C VAL A 95 -4.91 -5.44 6.61
N HIS A 96 -4.41 -4.48 5.85
CA HIS A 96 -3.37 -3.57 6.30
C HIS A 96 -3.43 -2.27 5.50
N HIS A 97 -3.08 -1.16 6.12
CA HIS A 97 -2.99 0.13 5.45
C HIS A 97 -1.99 1.06 6.14
N ILE A 98 -1.49 2.05 5.41
CA ILE A 98 -0.58 3.07 5.92
C ILE A 98 -0.78 4.41 5.20
N ASN A 99 -0.89 5.48 5.98
CA ASN A 99 -1.00 6.83 5.47
C ASN A 99 0.35 7.33 4.94
N ALA A 100 0.36 8.04 3.81
CA ALA A 100 1.58 8.52 3.20
C ALA A 100 2.36 9.50 4.09
N ASN A 101 1.67 10.35 4.88
CA ASN A 101 2.36 11.27 5.79
C ASN A 101 3.11 10.48 6.88
N TYR A 102 2.46 9.47 7.46
CA TYR A 102 3.09 8.60 8.45
C TYR A 102 4.24 7.78 7.87
N PHE A 103 4.12 7.33 6.62
CA PHE A 103 5.20 6.67 5.89
C PHE A 103 6.41 7.59 5.71
N LEU A 104 6.19 8.85 5.31
CA LEU A 104 7.26 9.83 5.15
C LEU A 104 7.92 10.17 6.48
N ASP A 105 7.16 10.32 7.57
CA ASP A 105 7.71 10.60 8.89
C ASP A 105 8.64 9.47 9.39
N GLN A 106 8.22 8.22 9.24
CA GLN A 106 9.04 7.05 9.61
C GLN A 106 10.34 6.97 8.82
N THR A 107 10.30 7.34 7.54
CA THR A 107 11.45 7.22 6.62
C THR A 107 12.35 8.46 6.62
N SER A 108 11.90 9.54 7.26
CA SER A 108 12.66 10.78 7.46
C SER A 108 13.58 10.76 8.67
N MET A 109 13.43 9.79 9.58
CA MET A 109 14.33 9.65 10.72
C MET A 109 15.73 9.25 10.22
N LYS A 110 16.69 10.15 10.41
CA LYS A 110 18.11 9.84 10.23
C LYS A 110 18.49 8.72 11.21
N PRO A 111 19.42 7.83 10.84
CA PRO A 111 19.91 6.80 11.75
C PRO A 111 20.72 7.47 12.87
N GLU A 112 20.02 7.93 13.91
CA GLU A 112 20.60 8.32 15.18
C GLU A 112 20.36 7.14 16.13
N GLU A 113 21.37 6.27 16.20
CA GLU A 113 21.66 5.32 17.27
C GLU A 113 20.47 4.59 17.93
N GLU A 114 20.02 3.47 17.34
CA GLU A 114 19.71 2.29 18.16
C GLU A 114 20.41 1.06 17.58
N ALA A 115 21.56 0.77 18.16
CA ALA A 115 22.32 -0.44 17.93
C ALA A 115 21.57 -1.66 18.47
N ALA A 116 21.20 -2.61 17.60
CA ALA A 116 21.55 -4.02 17.72
C ALA A 116 20.81 -4.88 16.68
N THR A 117 21.56 -5.78 16.07
CA THR A 117 21.12 -7.00 15.36
C THR A 117 20.27 -6.81 14.10
N PHE A 118 20.92 -6.75 12.93
CA PHE A 118 20.81 -7.77 11.87
C PHE A 118 21.90 -7.52 10.80
N SER A 119 23.00 -8.27 10.88
CA SER A 119 24.08 -8.33 9.87
C SER A 119 23.55 -8.96 8.57
N PHE A 120 23.55 -8.26 7.44
CA PHE A 120 24.62 -8.02 6.45
C PHE A 120 24.55 -8.91 5.18
N SER A 121 24.04 -8.36 4.08
CA SER A 121 24.52 -8.64 2.71
C SER A 121 24.06 -7.56 1.71
N GLY A 122 24.99 -6.69 1.28
CA GLY A 122 25.03 -6.13 -0.08
C GLY A 122 23.90 -5.20 -0.54
N GLY A 123 23.97 -3.93 -0.14
CA GLY A 123 23.23 -2.82 -0.77
C GLY A 123 22.77 -1.82 0.29
N PHE A 124 23.14 -0.55 0.17
CA PHE A 124 22.51 0.52 0.93
C PHE A 124 21.04 0.59 0.47
N GLU A 125 20.18 -0.20 1.11
CA GLU A 125 18.75 -0.14 0.87
C GLU A 125 18.22 1.07 1.61
N ASP A 126 17.72 2.08 0.87
CA ASP A 126 17.21 3.31 1.46
C ASP A 126 16.12 2.98 2.50
N PRO A 127 16.05 3.71 3.64
CA PRO A 127 15.09 3.44 4.73
C PRO A 127 13.64 3.30 4.24
N SER A 128 13.27 4.06 3.22
CA SER A 128 11.95 4.00 2.58
C SER A 128 11.67 2.67 1.88
N THR A 129 12.67 2.05 1.26
CA THR A 129 12.55 0.73 0.65
C THR A 129 12.34 -0.34 1.72
N ALA A 130 13.13 -0.29 2.81
CA ALA A 130 12.98 -1.24 3.92
C ALA A 130 11.60 -1.13 4.59
N THR A 131 11.15 0.09 4.89
CA THR A 131 9.80 0.34 5.46
C THR A 131 8.71 -0.17 4.52
N TYR A 132 8.83 0.04 3.22
CA TYR A 132 7.84 -0.41 2.25
C TYR A 132 7.80 -1.95 2.12
N ILE A 133 8.95 -2.61 2.11
CA ILE A 133 9.02 -4.09 2.11
C ILE A 133 8.37 -4.66 3.38
N ASN A 134 8.63 -4.04 4.54
CA ASN A 134 8.03 -4.47 5.81
C ASN A 134 6.51 -4.31 5.77
N PHE A 135 6.00 -3.17 5.30
CA PHE A 135 4.56 -2.97 5.09
C PHE A 135 3.94 -4.07 4.22
N LEU A 136 4.57 -4.41 3.08
CA LEU A 136 4.08 -5.47 2.21
C LEU A 136 4.09 -6.84 2.89
N LYS A 137 5.17 -7.19 3.59
CA LYS A 137 5.28 -8.47 4.31
C LYS A 137 4.27 -8.59 5.44
N GLU A 138 4.09 -7.55 6.24
CA GLU A 138 3.06 -7.51 7.29
C GLU A 138 1.65 -7.66 6.72
N GLY A 139 1.39 -7.03 5.57
CA GLY A 139 0.14 -7.20 4.84
C GLY A 139 -0.12 -8.66 4.44
N LEU A 140 0.91 -9.39 3.98
CA LEU A 140 0.82 -10.81 3.65
C LEU A 140 0.56 -11.68 4.89
N GLU A 141 1.24 -11.42 6.00
CA GLU A 141 1.03 -12.17 7.24
C GLU A 141 -0.39 -11.98 7.78
N LYS A 142 -0.86 -10.73 7.89
CA LYS A 142 -2.25 -10.43 8.30
C LYS A 142 -3.27 -11.07 7.35
N ALA A 143 -3.00 -11.07 6.05
CA ALA A 143 -3.87 -11.72 5.09
C ALA A 143 -3.98 -13.24 5.30
N LYS A 144 -2.89 -13.92 5.69
CA LYS A 144 -2.91 -15.35 6.02
C LYS A 144 -3.75 -15.63 7.26
N GLU A 145 -3.66 -14.78 8.29
CA GLU A 145 -4.48 -14.91 9.50
C GLU A 145 -5.97 -14.83 9.18
N HIS A 146 -6.37 -13.90 8.31
CA HIS A 146 -7.76 -13.78 7.83
C HIS A 146 -8.25 -14.99 7.02
N LEU A 147 -7.35 -15.71 6.34
CA LEU A 147 -7.68 -16.91 5.54
C LEU A 147 -7.67 -18.20 6.37
N ALA A 148 -7.11 -18.17 7.58
CA ALA A 148 -7.05 -19.30 8.49
C ALA A 148 -8.28 -19.38 9.43
N GLN A 149 -9.17 -18.38 9.38
CA GLN A 149 -10.45 -18.32 10.09
C GLN A 149 -11.60 -18.88 9.25
#